data_AF-A0A833G1G3-F1
#
_entry.id   AF-A0A833G1G3-F1
#
_cell.length_a   1.000
_cell.length_b   1.000
_cell.length_c   1.000
_cell.angle_alpha   90.00
_cell.angle_beta   90.00
_cell.angle_gamma   90.00
#
_symmetry.space_group_name_H-M   'P 1'
#
loop_
_entity.id
_entity.type
_entity.pdbx_description
1 polymer ?
#
loop_
_entity_poly.entity_id
_entity_poly.type
_entity_poly.pdbx_seq_one_letter_code
_entity_poly.pdbx_strand_id
1 'polypeptide(L)'
;MDSIEKAIRTAFAKGDPTDRAFREKVYRSAFGALDRALETNPNMTQAVAARRRETLLAAITVIETEFVPARPAAVEAPSPRQPQQPSPEV
;
A
#
# COMPACT_ATOMS: atom_id res chain seq x y z
N MET A 1 -13.05 -4.85 13.96
CA MET A 1 -11.71 -4.93 13.35
C MET A 1 -11.63 -6.25 12.59
N ASP A 2 -11.33 -6.19 11.28
CA ASP A 2 -11.31 -7.39 10.42
C ASP A 2 -10.22 -8.37 10.88
N SER A 3 -10.43 -9.68 10.69
CA SER A 3 -9.49 -10.72 11.15
C SER A 3 -8.10 -10.54 10.54
N ILE A 4 -8.05 -10.05 9.32
CA ILE A 4 -6.82 -9.75 8.56
C ILE A 4 -6.11 -8.50 9.07
N GLU A 5 -6.85 -7.43 9.37
CA GLU A 5 -6.25 -6.23 9.97
C GLU A 5 -5.63 -6.55 11.33
N LYS A 6 -6.34 -7.35 12.14
CA LYS A 6 -5.80 -7.85 13.42
C LYS A 6 -4.52 -8.65 13.23
N ALA A 7 -4.44 -9.49 12.19
CA ALA A 7 -3.25 -10.28 11.89
C ALA A 7 -2.05 -9.38 11.54
N ILE A 8 -2.26 -8.34 10.71
CA ILE A 8 -1.20 -7.38 10.36
C ILE A 8 -0.71 -6.65 11.62
N ARG A 9 -1.61 -6.07 12.41
CA ARG A 9 -1.22 -5.36 13.65
C ARG A 9 -0.51 -6.28 14.65
N THR A 10 -0.92 -7.55 14.73
CA THR A 10 -0.24 -8.54 15.58
C THR A 10 1.17 -8.86 15.07
N ALA A 11 1.36 -8.97 13.76
CA ALA A 11 2.68 -9.18 13.18
C ALA A 11 3.59 -7.97 13.45
N PHE A 12 3.05 -6.76 13.34
CA PHE A 12 3.77 -5.52 13.66
C PHE A 12 4.14 -5.40 15.13
N ALA A 13 3.26 -5.81 16.04
CA ALA A 13 3.57 -5.86 17.47
C ALA A 13 4.71 -6.84 17.82
N LYS A 14 4.99 -7.82 16.95
CA LYS A 14 6.02 -8.85 17.16
C LYS A 14 7.35 -8.55 16.44
N GLY A 15 7.40 -7.50 15.62
CA GLY A 15 8.58 -7.15 14.84
C GLY A 15 8.77 -5.64 14.77
N ASP A 16 9.36 -5.17 13.67
CA ASP A 16 9.65 -3.76 13.48
C ASP A 16 8.79 -3.18 12.36
N PRO A 17 7.70 -2.46 12.67
CA PRO A 17 6.87 -1.86 11.64
C PRO A 17 7.48 -0.59 11.04
N THR A 18 8.60 -0.07 11.55
CA THR A 18 9.29 1.07 10.94
C THR A 18 10.20 0.61 9.79
N ASP A 19 10.66 -0.65 9.84
CA ASP A 19 11.40 -1.30 8.77
C ASP A 19 10.49 -1.61 7.56
N ARG A 20 10.82 -0.99 6.43
CA ARG A 20 10.05 -1.15 5.19
C ARG A 20 10.05 -2.60 4.69
N ALA A 21 11.17 -3.31 4.76
CA ALA A 21 11.26 -4.68 4.27
C ALA A 21 10.40 -5.64 5.11
N PHE A 22 10.35 -5.40 6.43
CA PHE A 22 9.45 -6.11 7.34
C PHE A 22 7.99 -5.83 7.00
N ARG A 23 7.60 -4.57 6.81
CA ARG A 23 6.23 -4.21 6.39
C ARG A 23 5.82 -4.90 5.09
N GLU A 24 6.65 -4.80 4.06
CA GLU A 24 6.39 -5.44 2.76
C GLU A 24 6.23 -6.97 2.87
N LYS A 25 7.00 -7.61 3.76
CA LYS A 25 6.87 -9.06 4.03
C LYS A 25 5.55 -9.39 4.72
N VAL A 26 5.17 -8.62 5.74
CA VAL A 26 3.90 -8.82 6.46
C VAL A 26 2.71 -8.62 5.53
N TYR A 27 2.71 -7.57 4.69
CA TYR A 27 1.63 -7.34 3.72
C TYR A 27 1.51 -8.48 2.71
N ARG A 28 2.63 -8.93 2.12
CA ARG A 28 2.61 -10.10 1.22
C ARG A 28 2.04 -11.35 1.91
N SER A 29 2.44 -11.59 3.16
CA SER A 29 1.91 -12.71 3.94
C SER A 29 0.41 -12.58 4.22
N ALA A 30 -0.08 -11.37 4.51
CA ALA A 30 -1.49 -11.10 4.75
C ALA A 30 -2.35 -11.33 3.50
N PHE A 31 -1.87 -10.88 2.33
CA PHE A 31 -2.52 -11.16 1.05
C PHE A 31 -2.58 -12.65 0.76
N GLY A 32 -1.47 -13.38 0.90
CA GLY A 32 -1.46 -14.83 0.68
C GLY A 32 -2.38 -15.59 1.63
N ALA A 33 -2.47 -15.16 2.89
CA ALA A 33 -3.41 -15.75 3.85
C ALA A 33 -4.87 -15.46 3.50
N LEU A 34 -5.19 -14.23 3.07
CA LEU A 34 -6.53 -13.88 2.60
C LEU A 34 -6.91 -14.70 1.36
N ASP A 35 -6.06 -14.75 0.35
CA ASP A 35 -6.37 -15.44 -0.91
C ASP A 35 -6.59 -16.94 -0.67
N ARG A 36 -5.70 -17.58 0.10
CA ARG A 36 -5.89 -18.98 0.51
C ARG A 36 -7.17 -19.19 1.32
N ALA A 37 -7.52 -18.26 2.21
CA ALA A 37 -8.79 -18.32 2.93
C ALA A 37 -9.98 -18.19 1.99
N LEU A 38 -9.91 -17.35 0.96
CA LEU A 38 -10.97 -17.22 -0.04
C LEU A 38 -11.10 -18.51 -0.87
N GLU A 39 -10.00 -19.10 -1.32
CA GLU A 39 -9.97 -20.34 -2.12
C GLU A 39 -10.52 -21.55 -1.35
N THR A 40 -10.20 -21.66 -0.06
CA THR A 40 -10.61 -22.80 0.78
C THR A 40 -12.08 -22.72 1.24
N ASN A 41 -12.76 -21.58 1.03
CA ASN A 41 -14.14 -21.37 1.44
C ASN A 41 -15.11 -21.58 0.26
N PRO A 42 -15.81 -22.72 0.16
CA PRO A 42 -16.72 -23.01 -0.96
C PRO A 42 -17.97 -22.10 -1.00
N ASN A 43 -18.27 -21.41 0.11
CA ASN A 43 -19.38 -20.44 0.19
C ASN A 43 -18.96 -19.02 -0.24
N MET A 44 -17.70 -18.81 -0.61
CA MET A 44 -17.17 -17.49 -0.93
C MET A 44 -17.52 -17.10 -2.36
N THR A 45 -18.21 -15.98 -2.55
CA THR A 45 -18.49 -15.44 -3.89
C THR A 45 -17.39 -14.48 -4.31
N GLN A 46 -17.23 -14.31 -5.63
CA GLN A 46 -16.26 -13.36 -6.20
C GLN A 46 -16.48 -11.93 -5.69
N ALA A 47 -17.73 -11.52 -5.49
CA ALA A 47 -18.06 -10.20 -4.96
C ALA A 47 -17.59 -10.02 -3.50
N VAL A 48 -17.76 -11.05 -2.65
CA VAL A 48 -17.26 -11.02 -1.27
C VAL A 48 -15.74 -11.05 -1.24
N ALA A 49 -15.11 -11.84 -2.11
CA ALA A 49 -13.66 -11.88 -2.28
C ALA A 49 -13.09 -10.51 -2.66
N ALA A 50 -13.68 -9.84 -3.66
CA ALA A 50 -13.30 -8.49 -4.07
C ALA A 50 -13.39 -7.50 -2.90
N ARG A 51 -14.53 -7.48 -2.19
CA ARG A 51 -14.75 -6.59 -1.05
C ARG A 51 -13.74 -6.83 0.09
N ARG A 52 -13.36 -8.10 0.34
CA ARG A 52 -12.31 -8.42 1.33
C ARG A 52 -10.93 -7.95 0.90
N ARG A 53 -10.59 -8.06 -0.39
CA ARG A 53 -9.32 -7.54 -0.94
C ARG A 53 -9.27 -6.01 -0.84
N GLU A 54 -10.36 -5.32 -1.16
CA GLU A 54 -10.46 -3.86 -0.98
C GLU A 54 -10.32 -3.45 0.48
N THR A 55 -10.95 -4.18 1.40
CA THR A 55 -10.83 -3.92 2.84
C THR A 55 -9.38 -4.07 3.33
N LEU A 56 -8.67 -5.10 2.86
CA LEU A 56 -7.25 -5.29 3.16
C LEU A 56 -6.39 -4.13 2.61
N LEU A 57 -6.64 -3.69 1.36
CA LEU A 57 -5.92 -2.56 0.78
C LEU A 57 -6.16 -1.25 1.55
N ALA A 58 -7.40 -0.99 1.96
CA ALA A 58 -7.76 0.17 2.77
C ALA A 58 -7.04 0.14 4.13
N ALA A 59 -7.04 -1.01 4.81
CA ALA A 59 -6.32 -1.20 6.06
C ALA A 59 -4.81 -0.97 5.90
N ILE A 60 -4.17 -1.53 4.87
CA ILE A 60 -2.75 -1.29 4.58
C ILE A 60 -2.48 0.19 4.36
N THR A 61 -3.34 0.88 3.60
CA THR A 61 -3.17 2.31 3.32
C THR A 61 -3.20 3.14 4.61
N VAL A 62 -4.19 2.89 5.48
CA VAL A 62 -4.27 3.55 6.80
C VAL A 62 -3.01 3.28 7.60
N ILE A 63 -2.59 2.02 7.69
CA ILE A 63 -1.42 1.62 8.47
C ILE A 63 -0.14 2.26 7.91
N GLU A 64 0.03 2.32 6.59
CA GLU A 64 1.19 2.98 5.97
C GLU A 64 1.24 4.48 6.28
N THR A 65 0.09 5.17 6.37
CA THR A 65 0.08 6.59 6.79
C THR A 65 0.49 6.80 8.25
N GLU A 66 0.33 5.77 9.10
CA GLU A 66 0.82 5.81 10.49
C GLU A 66 2.36 5.70 10.56
N PHE A 67 2.99 4.95 9.65
CA PHE A 67 4.43 4.64 9.69
C PHE A 67 5.29 5.48 8.74
N VAL A 68 4.75 5.84 7.59
CA VAL A 68 5.37 6.76 6.64
C VAL A 68 4.58 8.04 6.75
N PRO A 69 5.02 9.03 7.55
CA PRO A 69 4.38 10.34 7.53
C PRO A 69 4.35 10.77 6.08
N ALA A 70 3.17 11.17 5.59
CA ALA A 70 2.99 11.61 4.22
C ALA A 70 4.08 12.63 3.93
N ARG A 71 5.10 12.19 3.17
CA ARG A 71 6.13 13.11 2.68
C ARG A 71 5.30 14.18 1.98
N PRO A 72 5.34 15.46 2.39
CA PRO A 72 4.61 16.49 1.67
C PRO A 72 4.98 16.28 0.22
N ALA A 73 3.98 16.04 -0.62
CA ALA A 73 4.17 15.78 -2.03
C ALA A 73 5.23 16.78 -2.47
N ALA A 74 6.42 16.29 -2.81
CA ALA A 74 7.42 17.14 -3.40
C ALA A 74 6.71 17.62 -4.65
N VAL A 75 6.22 18.86 -4.59
CA VAL A 75 5.76 19.61 -5.74
C VAL A 75 6.84 19.34 -6.77
N GLU A 76 6.47 18.54 -7.76
CA GLU A 76 7.26 18.34 -8.95
C GLU A 76 7.39 19.76 -9.49
N ALA A 77 8.48 20.43 -9.11
CA ALA A 77 8.76 21.75 -9.62
C ALA A 77 8.76 21.56 -11.14
N PRO A 78 7.91 22.26 -11.89
CA PRO A 78 7.96 22.16 -13.33
C PRO A 78 9.39 22.52 -13.69
N SER A 79 10.15 21.56 -14.22
CA SER A 79 11.48 21.82 -14.78
C SER A 79 11.35 23.08 -15.62
N PRO A 80 12.05 24.19 -15.30
CA PRO A 80 12.05 25.33 -16.19
C PRO A 80 12.69 24.83 -17.47
N ARG A 81 11.86 24.58 -18.48
CA ARG A 81 12.32 24.49 -19.86
C ARG A 81 13.15 25.76 -20.06
N GLN A 82 14.47 25.60 -20.18
CA GLN A 82 15.33 26.70 -20.60
C GLN A 82 14.73 27.26 -21.89
N PRO A 83 14.42 28.57 -21.96
CA PRO A 83 14.08 29.18 -23.23
C PRO A 83 15.34 29.09 -24.10
N GLN A 84 15.35 28.14 -25.03
CA GLN A 84 16.29 28.18 -26.14
C GLN A 84 15.96 29.48 -26.89
N GLN A 85 16.82 30.49 -26.70
CA GLN A 85 16.72 31.75 -27.40
C GLN A 85 16.81 31.46 -28.90
N PRO A 86 15.91 31.98 -29.74
CA PRO A 86 16.13 31.99 -31.17
C PRO A 86 17.25 33.01 -31.42
N SER A 87 18.40 32.57 -31.91
CA SER A 87 19.35 33.50 -32.53
C SER A 87 18.69 34.05 -33.79
N PRO A 88 18.55 35.38 -33.94
CA PRO A 88 18.08 35.97 -35.16
C PRO A 88 19.17 35.85 -36.22
N GLU A 89 18.74 35.43 -37.40
CA GLU A 89 19.43 35.53 -38.67
C GLU A 89 19.78 37.00 -38.95
N VAL A 90 21.05 37.29 -39.24
CA VAL A 90 21.55 38.44 -40.02
C VAL A 90 22.79 38.05 -40.82
#